data_AF-A0A2N6DE48-F1
#
_entry.id   AF-A0A2N6DE48-F1
#
_cell.length_a   1.000
_cell.length_b   1.000
_cell.length_c   1.000
_cell.angle_alpha   90.00
_cell.angle_beta   90.00
_cell.angle_gamma   90.00
#
_symmetry.space_group_name_H-M   'P 1'
#
loop_
_entity.id
_entity.type
_entity.pdbx_description
1 polymer ?
#
loop_
_entity_poly.entity_id
_entity_poly.type
_entity_poly.pdbx_seq_one_letter_code
_entity_poly.pdbx_strand_id
1 'polypeptide(L)' 'MEDNEYWELERRASNLHQLSRLSTELCRFLELPIDPADMAVDMEKAFEQSLIKHGIVPEKDK' A
#
# COMPACT_ATOMS: atom_id res chain seq x y z
N MET A 1 8.08 8.27 24.07
CA MET A 1 6.88 8.12 23.20
C MET A 1 7.28 7.87 21.75
N GLU A 2 8.35 8.47 21.23
CA GLU A 2 8.84 8.27 19.86
C GLU A 2 9.24 6.82 19.51
N ASP A 3 9.83 6.06 20.44
CA ASP A 3 10.22 4.67 20.16
C ASP A 3 9.03 3.79 19.73
N ASN A 4 7.84 4.02 20.29
CA ASN A 4 6.68 3.18 20.00
C ASN A 4 6.13 3.43 18.58
N GLU A 5 6.24 4.66 18.08
CA GLU A 5 5.81 5.02 16.73
C GLU A 5 6.75 4.43 15.67
N TYR A 6 8.07 4.42 15.93
CA TYR A 6 9.05 3.81 15.05
C TYR A 6 8.83 2.30 14.90
N TRP A 7 8.67 1.59 16.03
CA TRP A 7 8.36 0.16 16.03
C TRP A 7 7.04 -0.16 15.33
N GLU A 8 6.02 0.69 15.50
CA GLU A 8 4.77 0.53 14.76
C GLU A 8 4.95 0.72 13.25
N LEU A 9 5.78 1.67 12.82
CA LEU A 9 6.06 1.93 11.42
C LEU A 9 6.77 0.74 10.76
N GLU A 10 7.81 0.22 11.40
CA GLU A 10 8.53 -0.97 10.93
C GLU A 10 7.62 -2.20 10.84
N ARG A 11 6.77 -2.40 11.86
CA ARG A 11 5.78 -3.47 11.84
C ARG A 11 4.80 -3.32 10.67
N ARG A 12 4.31 -2.10 10.42
CA ARG A 12 3.41 -1.80 9.29
C ARG A 12 4.10 -2.04 7.95
N ALA A 13 5.35 -1.63 7.80
CA ALA A 13 6.13 -1.87 6.58
C ALA A 13 6.34 -3.37 6.32
N SER A 14 6.67 -4.14 7.35
CA SER A 14 6.80 -5.60 7.26
C SER A 14 5.50 -6.28 6.86
N ASN A 15 4.38 -5.89 7.47
CA ASN A 15 3.05 -6.40 7.11
C ASN A 15 2.70 -6.08 5.64
N LEU A 16 3.01 -4.87 5.17
CA LEU A 16 2.76 -4.46 3.79
C LEU A 16 3.56 -5.32 2.79
N HIS A 17 4.82 -5.62 3.12
CA HIS A 17 5.68 -6.48 2.30
C HIS A 17 5.13 -7.91 2.22
N GLN A 18 4.67 -8.47 3.34
CA GLN A 18 4.04 -9.80 3.36
C GLN A 18 2.74 -9.83 2.54
N LEU A 19 1.90 -8.80 2.66
CA LEU A 19 0.68 -8.62 1.88
C LEU A 19 0.96 -8.56 0.38
N SER A 20 1.99 -7.81 -0.04
CA SER A 20 2.41 -7.72 -1.44
C SER A 20 2.78 -9.09 -2.00
N ARG A 21 3.61 -9.86 -1.26
CA ARG A 21 3.99 -11.22 -1.68
C ARG A 21 2.80 -12.16 -1.79
N LEU A 22 1.88 -12.10 -0.81
CA LEU A 22 0.69 -12.96 -0.79
C LEU A 22 -0.27 -12.62 -1.94
N SER A 23 -0.43 -11.34 -2.26
CA SER A 23 -1.19 -10.88 -3.43
C SER A 23 -0.59 -11.43 -4.74
N THR A 24 0.74 -11.35 -4.90
CA THR A 24 1.41 -11.91 -6.08
C THR A 24 1.19 -13.42 -6.22
N GLU A 25 1.32 -14.18 -5.13
CA GLU A 25 1.09 -15.63 -5.15
C GLU A 25 -0.37 -15.98 -5.44
N LEU A 26 -1.34 -15.21 -4.94
CA LEU A 26 -2.76 -15.38 -5.27
C LEU A 26 -3.02 -15.14 -6.76
N CYS A 27 -2.47 -14.08 -7.35
CA CYS A 27 -2.60 -13.82 -8.78
C CYS A 27 -2.01 -14.96 -9.61
N ARG A 28 -0.85 -15.51 -9.22
CA ARG A 28 -0.25 -16.68 -9.87
C ARG A 28 -1.15 -17.91 -9.76
N PHE A 29 -1.65 -18.20 -8.56
CA PHE A 29 -2.52 -19.36 -8.30
C PHE A 29 -3.82 -19.32 -9.12
N LEU A 30 -4.38 -18.12 -9.30
CA LEU A 30 -5.61 -17.90 -10.06
C LEU A 30 -5.37 -17.66 -11.56
N GLU A 31 -4.11 -17.74 -12.02
CA GLU A 31 -3.71 -17.43 -13.41
C GLU A 31 -4.18 -16.04 -13.87
N LEU A 32 -4.28 -15.09 -12.95
CA LEU A 32 -4.65 -13.72 -13.27
C LEU A 32 -3.45 -13.01 -13.91
N PRO A 33 -3.69 -12.18 -14.94
CA PRO A 33 -2.64 -11.34 -15.50
C PRO A 33 -2.14 -10.38 -14.41
N ILE A 34 -0.83 -10.42 -14.17
CA ILE A 34 -0.14 -9.46 -13.30
C ILE A 34 0.45 -8.41 -14.24
N ASP A 35 -0.23 -7.28 -14.40
CA ASP A 35 0.35 -6.11 -15.04
C ASP A 35 0.98 -5.20 -13.95
N PRO A 36 2.32 -5.10 -13.89
CA PRO A 36 2.99 -4.23 -12.93
C PRO A 36 2.58 -2.76 -13.05
N ALA A 37 2.18 -2.32 -14.25
CA ALA A 37 1.76 -0.94 -14.49
C ALA A 37 0.41 -0.66 -13.83
N ASP A 38 -0.57 -1.54 -14.03
CA ASP A 38 -1.90 -1.41 -13.39
C ASP A 38 -1.78 -1.49 -11.87
N MET A 39 -0.96 -2.42 -11.37
CA MET A 39 -0.73 -2.57 -9.94
C MET A 39 -0.04 -1.34 -9.33
N ALA A 40 0.88 -0.71 -10.05
CA ALA A 40 1.53 0.53 -9.63
C ALA A 40 0.53 1.70 -9.57
N VAL A 41 -0.38 1.82 -10.53
CA VAL A 41 -1.44 2.83 -10.55
C VAL A 41 -2.39 2.64 -9.35
N ASP A 42 -2.79 1.41 -9.06
CA ASP A 42 -3.67 1.13 -7.92
C ASP A 42 -2.98 1.41 -6.58
N MET A 43 -1.69 1.10 -6.46
CA MET A 43 -0.88 1.44 -5.28
C MET A 43 -0.70 2.96 -5.13
N GLU A 44 -0.48 3.69 -6.22
CA GLU A 44 -0.37 5.16 -6.21
C GLU A 44 -1.67 5.80 -5.72
N LYS A 45 -2.83 5.36 -6.24
CA LYS A 45 -4.14 5.83 -5.77
C LYS A 45 -4.39 5.53 -4.29
N ALA A 46 -4.08 4.31 -3.85
CA ALA A 46 -4.24 3.92 -2.45
C ALA A 46 -3.34 4.75 -1.52
N PHE A 47 -2.12 5.07 -1.97
CA PHE A 47 -1.21 5.93 -1.25
C PHE A 47 -1.73 7.37 -1.18
N GLU A 48 -2.19 7.95 -2.30
CA GLU A 48 -2.79 9.29 -2.34
C GLU A 48 -4.00 9.38 -1.40
N GLN A 49 -4.90 8.39 -1.40
CA GLN A 49 -6.03 8.32 -0.46
C GLN A 49 -5.59 8.27 1.00
N SER A 50 -4.54 7.52 1.32
CA SER A 50 -3.98 7.47 2.67
C SER A 50 -3.44 8.84 3.11
N LEU A 51 -2.72 9.53 2.22
CA LEU A 51 -2.19 10.87 2.50
C LEU A 51 -3.31 11.89 2.75
N ILE A 52 -4.38 11.83 1.95
CA ILE A 52 -5.58 12.68 2.13
C ILE A 52 -6.25 12.36 3.47
N LYS A 53 -6.47 11.08 3.78
CA LYS A 53 -7.11 10.63 5.02
C LYS A 53 -6.37 11.12 6.27
N HIS A 54 -5.04 11.19 6.20
CA HIS A 54 -4.19 11.66 7.30
C HIS A 54 -3.94 13.18 7.27
N GLY A 55 -4.56 13.92 6.35
CA GLY A 55 -4.44 15.37 6.25
C GLY A 55 -3.05 15.85 5.79
N ILE A 56 -2.25 14.97 5.18
CA ILE A 56 -0.90 15.31 4.69
C ILE A 56 -1.00 16.08 3.37
N VAL A 57 -1.97 15.72 2.53
CA VAL A 57 -2.23 16.37 1.24
C VAL A 57 -3.70 16.79 1.20
N PRO A 58 -4.02 18.00 0.71
CA PRO A 58 -5.41 18.41 0.53
C PRO A 58 -6.11 17.48 -0.47
N GLU A 59 -7.40 17.24 -0.25
CA GLU A 59 -8.24 16.56 -1.23
C GLU A 59 -8.22 17.41 -2.51
N LYS A 60 -7.76 16.85 -3.63
CA LYS A 60 -7.79 17.58 -4.91
C LYS A 60 -9.27 17.83 -5.23
N ASP A 61 -9.63 19.11 -5.31
CA ASP A 61 -10.96 19.55 -5.70
C ASP A 61 -11.40 18.84 -7.00
N LYS A 62 -12.64 18.32 -6.98
CA LYS A 62 -13.27 17.58 -8.09
C LYS A 62 -13.50 18.43 -9.34
#